data_AF-A0A3A9GCH6-F1
#
_entry.id   AF-A0A3A9GCH6-F1
#
_cell.length_a   1.000
_cell.length_b   1.000
_cell.length_c   1.000
_cell.angle_alpha   90.00
_cell.angle_beta   90.00
_cell.angle_gamma   90.00
#
_symmetry.space_group_name_H-M   'P 1'
#
loop_
_entity.id
_entity.type
_entity.pdbx_description
1 polymer ?
#
loop_
_entity_poly.entity_id
_entity_poly.type
_entity_poly.pdbx_seq_one_letter_code
_entity_poly.pdbx_strand_id
1 'polypeptide(L)'
;MGMLGWGIATAIILMIIICLVFMIRHFYDSPAYSMADEAKYRNALCISVRRDFEGAMEQLLELLDDLMQKTRHNIPQVEGNGDDGTTQFYNTAKEIYNQCKQMEKTIRDIWANPKYTKDFYFFVGLHFTSRYLTNVLSAERRNLNSFLNSCGEMQQAEQQKIDALIAQREETEEIEEQQQLTMDIRKGTQIIGNISNLIASFKELESVYKERVSKQALETNRRAEFVAKNFHKMGPEWKETMSIRARRQ
;
A
#
# COMPACT_ATOMS: atom_id res chain seq x y z
N MET A 1 -43.51 54.71 0.22
CA MET A 1 -42.77 53.62 0.89
C MET A 1 -42.41 52.51 -0.09
N GLY A 2 -41.65 52.81 -1.15
CA GLY A 2 -41.45 51.86 -2.27
C GLY A 2 -40.01 51.62 -2.68
N MET A 3 -39.02 52.32 -2.12
CA MET A 3 -37.62 52.20 -2.55
C MET A 3 -36.72 51.49 -1.52
N LEU A 4 -37.01 51.61 -0.21
CA LEU A 4 -36.23 50.93 0.82
C LEU A 4 -36.42 49.40 0.84
N GLY A 5 -37.64 48.92 0.58
CA GLY A 5 -37.92 47.47 0.56
C GLY A 5 -37.23 46.73 -0.60
N TRP A 6 -37.07 47.41 -1.74
CA TRP A 6 -36.41 46.83 -2.91
C TRP A 6 -34.90 46.74 -2.72
N GLY A 7 -34.27 47.72 -2.06
CA GLY A 7 -32.84 47.68 -1.74
C GLY A 7 -32.45 46.54 -0.79
N ILE A 8 -33.32 46.21 0.17
CA ILE A 8 -33.09 45.10 1.10
C ILE A 8 -33.29 43.75 0.39
N ALA A 9 -34.33 43.62 -0.42
CA ALA A 9 -34.61 42.39 -1.17
C ALA A 9 -33.48 42.06 -2.16
N THR A 10 -32.94 43.05 -2.88
CA THR A 10 -31.83 42.84 -3.81
C THR A 10 -30.54 42.44 -3.09
N ALA A 11 -30.25 43.03 -1.92
CA ALA A 11 -29.09 42.67 -1.12
C ALA A 11 -29.17 41.22 -0.61
N ILE A 12 -30.35 40.76 -0.16
CA ILE A 12 -30.55 39.37 0.29
C ILE A 12 -30.38 38.40 -0.89
N ILE A 13 -30.97 38.69 -2.05
CA ILE A 13 -30.83 37.85 -3.24
C ILE A 13 -29.36 37.78 -3.68
N LEU A 14 -28.63 38.91 -3.67
CA LEU A 14 -27.21 38.93 -4.01
C LEU A 14 -26.38 38.10 -3.03
N MET A 15 -26.69 38.17 -1.73
CA MET A 15 -26.02 37.38 -0.70
C MET A 15 -26.29 35.88 -0.89
N ILE A 16 -27.53 35.49 -1.20
CA ILE A 16 -27.89 34.09 -1.50
C ILE A 16 -27.15 33.61 -2.75
N ILE A 17 -27.06 34.42 -3.80
CA ILE A 17 -26.31 34.09 -5.02
C ILE A 17 -24.82 33.95 -4.72
N ILE A 18 -24.23 34.85 -3.92
CA ILE A 18 -22.82 34.75 -3.52
C ILE A 18 -22.59 33.49 -2.68
N CYS A 19 -23.47 33.18 -1.71
CA CYS A 19 -23.39 31.96 -0.93
C CYS A 19 -23.55 30.71 -1.79
N LEU A 20 -24.45 30.72 -2.78
CA LEU A 20 -24.62 29.62 -3.74
C LEU A 20 -23.39 29.49 -4.64
N VAL A 21 -22.85 30.57 -5.17
CA VAL A 21 -21.62 30.56 -5.99
C VAL A 21 -20.43 30.10 -5.15
N PHE A 22 -20.34 30.49 -3.89
CA PHE A 22 -19.27 30.07 -2.99
C PHE A 22 -19.42 28.59 -2.60
N MET A 23 -20.64 28.12 -2.32
CA MET A 23 -20.91 26.70 -2.08
C MET A 23 -20.66 25.86 -3.33
N ILE A 24 -21.12 26.30 -4.50
CA ILE A 24 -20.85 25.65 -5.79
C ILE A 24 -19.35 25.64 -6.04
N ARG A 25 -18.63 26.75 -5.88
CA ARG A 25 -17.18 26.81 -6.08
C ARG A 25 -16.42 25.96 -5.07
N HIS A 26 -16.85 25.89 -3.82
CA HIS A 26 -16.29 24.98 -2.83
C HIS A 26 -16.59 23.50 -3.17
N PHE A 27 -17.74 23.21 -3.77
CA PHE A 27 -18.06 21.87 -4.28
C PHE A 27 -17.30 21.51 -5.57
N TYR A 28 -17.04 22.49 -6.45
CA TYR A 28 -16.39 22.30 -7.76
C TYR A 28 -14.88 22.49 -7.75
N ASP A 29 -14.30 23.12 -6.73
CA ASP A 29 -12.87 23.05 -6.44
C ASP A 29 -12.58 21.64 -5.93
N SER A 30 -12.52 20.71 -6.88
CA SER A 30 -12.07 19.34 -6.65
C SER A 30 -10.77 19.42 -5.85
N PRO A 31 -10.70 18.82 -4.66
CA PRO A 31 -9.52 18.90 -3.80
C PRO A 31 -8.30 18.48 -4.60
N ALA A 32 -7.34 19.40 -4.68
CA ALA A 32 -6.12 19.20 -5.44
C ALA A 32 -5.24 18.15 -4.75
N TYR A 33 -5.20 16.95 -5.30
CA TYR A 33 -4.35 15.81 -4.92
C TYR A 33 -2.85 16.08 -5.17
N SER A 34 -2.05 16.29 -4.12
CA SER A 34 -0.60 16.00 -4.14
C SER A 34 -0.32 14.92 -3.09
N MET A 35 0.70 14.08 -3.26
CA MET A 35 1.10 13.11 -2.21
C MET A 35 1.52 13.79 -0.90
N ALA A 36 1.93 15.06 -0.92
CA ALA A 36 2.20 15.82 0.31
C ALA A 36 0.92 16.21 1.08
N ASP A 37 -0.25 15.99 0.47
CA ASP A 37 -1.58 16.38 0.95
C ASP A 37 -2.54 15.17 0.99
N GLU A 38 -2.05 13.95 1.16
CA GLU A 38 -2.88 12.72 1.16
C GLU A 38 -3.99 12.78 2.23
N ALA A 39 -3.67 13.28 3.42
CA ALA A 39 -4.64 13.55 4.48
C ALA A 39 -5.69 14.60 4.08
N LYS A 40 -5.28 15.64 3.36
CA LYS A 40 -6.18 16.71 2.87
C LYS A 40 -7.12 16.19 1.78
N TYR A 41 -6.61 15.35 0.88
CA TYR A 41 -7.43 14.69 -0.14
C TYR A 41 -8.42 13.69 0.48
N ARG A 42 -7.97 12.87 1.44
CA ARG A 42 -8.83 11.97 2.22
C ARG A 42 -9.95 12.73 2.92
N ASN A 43 -9.62 13.81 3.63
CA ASN A 43 -10.61 14.64 4.32
C ASN A 43 -11.61 15.26 3.35
N ALA A 44 -11.14 15.77 2.22
CA ALA A 44 -12.03 16.36 1.22
C ALA A 44 -12.94 15.31 0.55
N LEU A 45 -12.48 14.07 0.38
CA LEU A 45 -13.33 12.97 -0.06
C LEU A 45 -14.43 12.65 0.96
N CYS A 46 -14.08 12.57 2.25
CA CYS A 46 -15.07 12.29 3.31
C CYS A 46 -16.19 13.33 3.34
N ILE A 47 -15.86 14.61 3.15
CA ILE A 47 -16.83 15.71 3.14
C ILE A 47 -17.70 15.70 1.87
N SER A 48 -17.18 15.18 0.76
CA SER A 48 -17.84 15.25 -0.55
C SER A 48 -18.72 14.04 -0.88
N VAL A 49 -18.56 12.93 -0.15
CA VAL A 49 -19.40 11.74 -0.30
C VAL A 49 -20.80 12.03 0.23
N ARG A 50 -21.83 11.55 -0.47
CA ARG A 50 -23.21 11.66 0.00
C ARG A 50 -23.37 10.97 1.35
N ARG A 51 -24.14 11.61 2.24
CA ARG A 51 -24.44 11.13 3.60
C ARG A 51 -24.89 9.66 3.67
N ASP A 52 -25.68 9.22 2.68
CA ASP A 52 -26.17 7.83 2.59
C ASP A 52 -25.06 6.78 2.42
N PHE A 53 -23.84 7.22 2.05
CA PHE A 53 -22.68 6.40 1.72
C PHE A 53 -21.46 6.66 2.61
N GLU A 54 -21.53 7.63 3.54
CA GLU A 54 -20.46 7.99 4.48
C GLU A 54 -19.97 6.77 5.26
N GLY A 55 -20.88 6.01 5.89
CA GLY A 55 -20.49 4.86 6.72
C GLY A 55 -19.73 3.76 5.95
N ALA A 56 -20.02 3.57 4.67
CA ALA A 56 -19.27 2.63 3.85
C ALA A 56 -17.86 3.17 3.49
N MET A 57 -17.73 4.48 3.31
CA MET A 57 -16.44 5.13 3.07
C MET A 57 -15.60 5.15 4.36
N GLU A 58 -16.19 5.47 5.51
CA GLU A 58 -15.53 5.44 6.82
C GLU A 58 -14.96 4.06 7.12
N GLN A 59 -15.76 3.01 6.96
CA GLN A 59 -15.28 1.63 7.14
C GLN A 59 -14.08 1.30 6.25
N LEU A 60 -14.08 1.73 4.99
CA LEU A 60 -12.96 1.52 4.08
C LEU A 60 -11.71 2.29 4.50
N LEU A 61 -11.88 3.48 5.04
CA LEU A 61 -10.78 4.34 5.50
C LEU A 61 -10.21 3.89 6.85
N GLU A 62 -11.02 3.29 7.72
CA GLU A 62 -10.54 2.65 8.95
C GLU A 62 -9.70 1.41 8.64
N LEU A 63 -10.18 0.56 7.73
CA LEU A 63 -9.41 -0.59 7.24
C LEU A 63 -8.10 -0.15 6.57
N LEU A 64 -8.13 1.00 5.89
CA LEU A 64 -6.93 1.60 5.32
C LEU A 64 -5.93 1.98 6.41
N ASP A 65 -6.38 2.69 7.45
CA ASP A 65 -5.54 3.19 8.54
C ASP A 65 -4.87 2.04 9.32
N ASP A 66 -5.60 0.97 9.64
CA ASP A 66 -5.05 -0.25 10.27
C ASP A 66 -3.94 -0.86 9.40
N LEU A 67 -4.19 -0.95 8.09
CA LEU A 67 -3.21 -1.44 7.14
C LEU A 67 -1.97 -0.52 7.07
N MET A 68 -2.15 0.80 7.10
CA MET A 68 -1.02 1.75 7.12
C MET A 68 -0.14 1.53 8.35
N GLN A 69 -0.76 1.32 9.52
CA GLN A 69 -0.03 1.11 10.76
C GLN A 69 0.78 -0.20 10.70
N LYS A 70 0.19 -1.28 10.21
CA LYS A 70 0.84 -2.59 10.09
C LYS A 70 2.03 -2.57 9.13
N THR A 71 1.98 -1.76 8.06
CA THR A 71 3.09 -1.64 7.07
C THR A 71 4.34 -0.91 7.59
N ARG A 72 4.32 -0.36 8.81
CA ARG A 72 5.47 0.30 9.45
C ARG A 72 6.36 -0.65 10.25
N HIS A 73 6.27 -1.95 9.97
CA HIS A 73 7.09 -2.97 10.64
C HIS A 73 8.55 -2.92 10.18
N ASN A 74 9.44 -3.36 11.06
CA ASN A 74 10.88 -3.37 10.80
C ASN A 74 11.27 -4.64 10.04
N ILE A 75 12.20 -4.50 9.11
CA ILE A 75 12.87 -5.64 8.47
C ILE A 75 13.92 -6.15 9.46
N PRO A 76 13.85 -7.41 9.91
CA PRO A 76 14.82 -7.96 10.87
C PRO A 76 16.19 -8.17 10.20
N GLN A 77 17.23 -8.20 11.03
CA GLN A 77 18.53 -8.71 10.59
C GLN A 77 18.46 -10.23 10.43
N VAL A 78 19.20 -10.78 9.48
CA VAL A 78 19.25 -12.24 9.26
C VAL A 78 20.32 -12.82 10.17
N GLU A 79 19.92 -13.69 11.11
CA GLU A 79 20.83 -14.27 12.12
C GLU A 79 21.11 -15.78 11.92
N GLY A 80 20.81 -16.36 10.75
CA GLY A 80 21.22 -17.72 10.38
C GLY A 80 20.51 -18.88 11.13
N ASN A 81 19.85 -18.60 12.26
CA ASN A 81 19.17 -19.58 13.10
C ASN A 81 17.64 -19.51 13.07
N GLY A 82 17.04 -18.67 12.22
CA GLY A 82 15.58 -18.53 12.14
C GLY A 82 15.00 -18.02 13.46
N ASP A 83 15.41 -16.83 13.86
CA ASP A 83 15.01 -16.20 15.10
C ASP A 83 13.52 -15.79 15.13
N ASP A 84 13.06 -15.41 16.32
CA ASP A 84 11.69 -14.92 16.55
C ASP A 84 11.37 -13.71 15.65
N GLY A 85 12.36 -12.87 15.34
CA GLY A 85 12.22 -11.70 14.46
C GLY A 85 11.88 -12.07 13.01
N THR A 86 12.58 -13.05 12.43
CA THR A 86 12.31 -13.53 11.07
C THR A 86 10.92 -14.16 10.94
N THR A 87 10.53 -14.96 11.93
CA THR A 87 9.21 -15.57 11.99
C THR A 87 8.10 -14.51 12.12
N GLN A 88 8.31 -13.52 12.98
CA GLN A 88 7.38 -12.39 13.14
C GLN A 88 7.24 -11.59 11.85
N PHE A 89 8.34 -11.30 11.15
CA PHE A 89 8.34 -10.60 9.88
C PHE A 89 7.53 -11.36 8.81
N TYR A 90 7.76 -12.68 8.69
CA TYR A 90 7.02 -13.53 7.76
C TYR A 90 5.50 -13.52 8.04
N ASN A 91 5.13 -13.68 9.31
CA ASN A 91 3.73 -13.68 9.74
C ASN A 91 3.06 -12.32 9.53
N THR A 92 3.77 -11.23 9.79
CA THR A 92 3.30 -9.85 9.55
C THR A 92 3.04 -9.62 8.07
N ALA A 93 3.99 -10.02 7.20
CA ALA A 93 3.81 -9.92 5.76
C ALA A 93 2.62 -10.77 5.26
N LYS A 94 2.37 -11.95 5.84
CA LYS A 94 1.17 -12.75 5.52
C LYS A 94 -0.12 -12.09 5.99
N GLU A 95 -0.11 -11.47 7.16
CA GLU A 95 -1.26 -10.76 7.70
C GLU A 95 -1.64 -9.57 6.80
N ILE A 96 -0.66 -8.74 6.44
CA ILE A 96 -0.85 -7.60 5.53
C ILE A 96 -1.41 -8.08 4.18
N TYR A 97 -0.92 -9.20 3.66
CA TYR A 97 -1.43 -9.77 2.41
C TYR A 97 -2.92 -10.15 2.52
N ASN A 98 -3.30 -10.80 3.62
CA ASN A 98 -4.67 -11.24 3.85
C ASN A 98 -5.61 -10.06 4.05
N GLN A 99 -5.18 -9.03 4.77
CA GLN A 99 -5.95 -7.79 4.93
C GLN A 99 -6.14 -7.07 3.60
N CYS A 100 -5.09 -6.94 2.78
CA CYS A 100 -5.20 -6.41 1.42
C CYS A 100 -6.26 -7.17 0.61
N LYS A 101 -6.24 -8.52 0.66
CA LYS A 101 -7.22 -9.37 -0.03
C LYS A 101 -8.64 -9.17 0.47
N GLN A 102 -8.83 -9.01 1.78
CA GLN A 102 -10.14 -8.71 2.36
C GLN A 102 -10.65 -7.34 1.89
N MET A 103 -9.79 -6.34 1.88
CA MET A 103 -10.14 -4.99 1.47
C MET A 103 -10.45 -4.91 -0.03
N GLU A 104 -9.70 -5.62 -0.88
CA GLU A 104 -10.02 -5.79 -2.30
C GLU A 104 -11.42 -6.38 -2.51
N LYS A 105 -11.79 -7.37 -1.69
CA LYS A 105 -13.13 -7.97 -1.71
C LYS A 105 -14.18 -6.95 -1.30
N THR A 106 -13.98 -6.22 -0.19
CA THR A 106 -14.88 -5.16 0.26
C THR A 106 -15.11 -4.10 -0.82
N ILE A 107 -14.02 -3.61 -1.44
CA ILE A 107 -14.12 -2.63 -2.54
C ILE A 107 -14.92 -3.23 -3.70
N ARG A 108 -14.71 -4.50 -4.07
CA ARG A 108 -15.44 -5.17 -5.16
C ARG A 108 -16.93 -5.29 -4.85
N ASP A 109 -17.27 -5.73 -3.64
CA ASP A 109 -18.66 -5.92 -3.20
C ASP A 109 -19.41 -4.58 -3.16
N ILE A 110 -18.74 -3.52 -2.69
CA ILE A 110 -19.27 -2.15 -2.71
C ILE A 110 -19.42 -1.66 -4.16
N TRP A 111 -18.41 -1.87 -5.02
CA TRP A 111 -18.42 -1.41 -6.41
C TRP A 111 -19.55 -2.07 -7.23
N ALA A 112 -19.83 -3.34 -6.95
CA ALA A 112 -20.90 -4.10 -7.63
C ALA A 112 -22.31 -3.72 -7.14
N ASN A 113 -22.43 -3.00 -6.03
CA ASN A 113 -23.72 -2.69 -5.46
C ASN A 113 -24.37 -1.49 -6.20
N PRO A 114 -25.55 -1.70 -6.82
CA PRO A 114 -26.20 -0.67 -7.65
C PRO A 114 -26.63 0.56 -6.85
N LYS A 115 -26.74 0.47 -5.52
CA LYS A 115 -27.09 1.59 -4.63
C LYS A 115 -26.12 2.76 -4.75
N TYR A 116 -24.84 2.49 -5.04
CA TYR A 116 -23.78 3.51 -5.05
C TYR A 116 -23.53 4.16 -6.42
N THR A 117 -24.23 3.71 -7.47
CA THR A 117 -23.96 4.04 -8.89
C THR A 117 -24.03 5.52 -9.28
N LYS A 118 -24.47 6.42 -8.38
CA LYS A 118 -24.75 7.82 -8.69
C LYS A 118 -23.83 8.83 -8.01
N ASP A 119 -22.90 8.40 -7.17
CA ASP A 119 -22.02 9.33 -6.44
C ASP A 119 -20.59 9.29 -6.98
N PHE A 120 -20.23 10.36 -7.67
CA PHE A 120 -18.90 10.57 -8.22
C PHE A 120 -17.80 10.48 -7.15
N TYR A 121 -17.95 11.19 -6.03
CA TYR A 121 -16.93 11.26 -4.99
C TYR A 121 -16.78 9.93 -4.26
N PHE A 122 -17.86 9.16 -4.16
CA PHE A 122 -17.79 7.80 -3.64
C PHE A 122 -16.91 6.89 -4.51
N PHE A 123 -17.08 6.90 -5.84
CA PHE A 123 -16.21 6.11 -6.73
C PHE A 123 -14.78 6.64 -6.78
N VAL A 124 -14.57 7.95 -6.65
CA VAL A 124 -13.23 8.53 -6.50
C VAL A 124 -12.58 8.04 -5.21
N GLY A 125 -13.33 7.95 -4.10
CA GLY A 125 -12.86 7.37 -2.85
C GLY A 125 -12.51 5.89 -2.98
N LEU A 126 -13.34 5.08 -3.63
CA LEU A 126 -13.03 3.68 -3.92
C LEU A 126 -11.76 3.53 -4.78
N HIS A 127 -11.57 4.40 -5.77
CA HIS A 127 -10.34 4.45 -6.55
C HIS A 127 -9.13 4.83 -5.68
N PHE A 128 -9.28 5.83 -4.80
CA PHE A 128 -8.22 6.24 -3.87
C PHE A 128 -7.78 5.06 -2.98
N THR A 129 -8.74 4.40 -2.34
CA THR A 129 -8.51 3.20 -1.53
C THR A 129 -7.84 2.08 -2.34
N SER A 130 -8.28 1.88 -3.58
CA SER A 130 -7.69 0.91 -4.52
C SER A 130 -6.22 1.22 -4.83
N ARG A 131 -5.89 2.49 -5.09
CA ARG A 131 -4.53 2.95 -5.37
C ARG A 131 -3.63 2.77 -4.14
N TYR A 132 -4.15 3.09 -2.96
CA TYR A 132 -3.40 2.92 -1.73
C TYR A 132 -3.05 1.45 -1.47
N LEU A 133 -3.98 0.52 -1.72
CA LEU A 133 -3.68 -0.91 -1.68
C LEU A 133 -2.55 -1.30 -2.63
N THR A 134 -2.52 -0.74 -3.84
CA THR A 134 -1.40 -0.96 -4.77
C THR A 134 -0.08 -0.50 -4.15
N ASN A 135 -0.06 0.66 -3.47
CA ASN A 135 1.13 1.19 -2.81
C ASN A 135 1.59 0.30 -1.65
N VAL A 136 0.67 -0.15 -0.79
CA VAL A 136 0.96 -1.07 0.33
C VAL A 136 1.57 -2.36 -0.18
N LEU A 137 0.91 -3.03 -1.13
CA LEU A 137 1.40 -4.27 -1.70
C LEU A 137 2.77 -4.09 -2.36
N SER A 138 3.01 -2.94 -2.99
CA SER A 138 4.29 -2.62 -3.61
C SER A 138 5.39 -2.35 -2.57
N ALA A 139 5.06 -1.68 -1.47
CA ALA A 139 5.99 -1.42 -0.37
C ALA A 139 6.39 -2.72 0.32
N GLU A 140 5.44 -3.57 0.69
CA GLU A 140 5.70 -4.87 1.30
C GLU A 140 6.53 -5.78 0.39
N ARG A 141 6.22 -5.79 -0.91
CA ARG A 141 7.04 -6.51 -1.88
C ARG A 141 8.50 -6.02 -1.89
N ARG A 142 8.75 -4.72 -1.73
CA ARG A 142 10.11 -4.17 -1.63
C ARG A 142 10.79 -4.63 -0.34
N ASN A 143 10.07 -4.62 0.78
CA ASN A 143 10.59 -5.10 2.07
C ASN A 143 10.99 -6.59 1.98
N LEU A 144 10.13 -7.43 1.38
CA LEU A 144 10.43 -8.85 1.14
C LEU A 144 11.67 -9.03 0.24
N ASN A 145 11.80 -8.25 -0.83
CA ASN A 145 12.97 -8.31 -1.70
C ASN A 145 14.26 -7.86 -0.98
N SER A 146 14.17 -6.82 -0.14
CA SER A 146 15.31 -6.38 0.68
C SER A 146 15.75 -7.48 1.63
N PHE A 147 14.81 -8.13 2.31
CA PHE A 147 15.11 -9.25 3.21
C PHE A 147 15.73 -10.44 2.46
N LEU A 148 15.18 -10.80 1.29
CA LEU A 148 15.73 -11.87 0.44
C LEU A 148 17.17 -11.57 -0.01
N ASN A 149 17.49 -10.32 -0.32
CA ASN A 149 18.86 -9.91 -0.65
C ASN A 149 19.79 -10.10 0.55
N SER A 150 19.38 -9.66 1.75
CA SER A 150 20.15 -9.87 2.98
C SER A 150 20.36 -11.35 3.30
N CYS A 151 19.38 -12.21 3.04
CA CYS A 151 19.57 -13.65 3.15
C CYS A 151 20.62 -14.17 2.16
N GLY A 152 20.60 -13.70 0.91
CA GLY A 152 21.59 -14.07 -0.11
C GLY A 152 23.01 -13.62 0.27
N GLU A 153 23.16 -12.40 0.77
CA GLU A 153 24.44 -11.87 1.26
C GLU A 153 24.97 -12.71 2.44
N MET A 154 24.10 -13.06 3.40
CA MET A 154 24.48 -13.89 4.54
C MET A 154 24.88 -15.31 4.09
N GLN A 155 24.12 -15.90 3.16
CA GLN A 155 24.45 -17.22 2.61
C GLN A 155 25.82 -17.21 1.93
N GLN A 156 26.12 -16.18 1.15
CA GLN A 156 27.42 -16.02 0.49
C GLN A 156 28.55 -15.83 1.51
N ALA A 157 28.35 -14.98 2.51
CA ALA A 157 29.32 -14.75 3.57
C ALA A 157 29.61 -16.04 4.36
N GLU A 158 28.58 -16.82 4.68
CA GLU A 158 28.75 -18.08 5.40
C GLU A 158 29.43 -19.16 4.54
N GLN A 159 29.12 -19.23 3.25
CA GLN A 159 29.82 -20.13 2.32
C GLN A 159 31.32 -19.81 2.25
N GLN A 160 31.69 -18.54 2.17
CA GLN A 160 33.10 -18.12 2.17
C GLN A 160 33.82 -18.53 3.46
N LYS A 161 33.15 -18.45 4.62
CA LYS A 161 33.72 -18.94 5.89
C LYS A 161 33.94 -20.45 5.85
N ILE A 162 32.97 -21.20 5.35
CA ILE A 162 33.09 -22.67 5.22
C ILE A 162 34.26 -23.03 4.32
N ASP A 163 34.39 -22.38 3.17
CA ASP A 163 35.48 -22.63 2.22
C ASP A 163 36.85 -22.35 2.87
N ALA A 164 36.96 -21.28 3.66
CA ALA A 164 38.17 -20.96 4.42
C ALA A 164 38.48 -21.99 5.52
N LEU A 165 37.45 -22.48 6.24
CA LEU A 165 37.60 -23.52 7.25
C LEU A 165 38.02 -24.87 6.63
N ILE A 166 37.52 -25.19 5.43
CA ILE A 166 37.93 -26.38 4.67
C ILE A 166 39.41 -26.29 4.31
N ALA A 167 39.84 -25.16 3.75
CA ALA A 167 41.25 -24.94 3.41
C ALA A 167 42.15 -25.03 4.65
N GLN A 168 41.76 -24.39 5.76
CA GLN A 168 42.51 -24.49 7.02
C GLN A 168 42.62 -25.93 7.51
N ARG A 169 41.51 -26.70 7.45
CA ARG A 169 41.49 -28.11 7.87
C ARG A 169 42.42 -29.00 7.05
N GLU A 170 42.61 -28.69 5.77
CA GLU A 170 43.53 -29.43 4.88
C GLU A 170 45.01 -29.16 5.22
N GLU A 171 45.31 -28.00 5.82
CA GLU A 171 46.67 -27.60 6.22
C GLU A 171 47.01 -27.97 7.68
N THR A 172 46.01 -28.20 8.53
CA THR A 172 46.19 -28.58 9.94
C THR A 172 46.64 -30.04 10.08
N GLU A 173 47.73 -30.31 10.81
CA GLU A 173 48.20 -31.67 11.13
C GLU A 173 47.66 -32.22 12.47
N GLU A 174 47.20 -31.33 13.37
CA GLU A 174 46.72 -31.70 14.71
C GLU A 174 45.29 -32.24 14.68
N ILE A 175 45.10 -33.47 15.19
CA ILE A 175 43.82 -34.20 15.14
C ILE A 175 42.70 -33.47 15.90
N GLU A 176 43.00 -32.90 17.07
CA GLU A 176 42.00 -32.20 17.89
C GLU A 176 41.50 -30.93 17.18
N GLU A 177 42.41 -30.17 16.56
CA GLU A 177 42.07 -28.98 15.78
C GLU A 177 41.30 -29.34 14.51
N GLN A 178 41.67 -30.41 13.80
CA GLN A 178 40.89 -30.92 12.66
C GLN A 178 39.46 -31.31 13.05
N GLN A 179 39.25 -31.90 14.23
CA GLN A 179 37.93 -32.24 14.74
C GLN A 179 37.10 -30.99 15.01
N GLN A 180 37.70 -29.97 15.62
CA GLN A 180 37.05 -28.68 15.89
C GLN A 180 36.64 -27.98 14.57
N LEU A 181 37.54 -27.91 13.59
CA LEU A 181 37.25 -27.35 12.26
C LEU A 181 36.11 -28.12 11.57
N THR A 182 36.09 -29.45 11.68
CA THR A 182 34.99 -30.28 11.14
C THR A 182 33.65 -29.94 11.79
N MET A 183 33.63 -29.69 13.09
CA MET A 183 32.41 -29.26 13.79
C MET A 183 31.95 -27.88 13.34
N ASP A 184 32.86 -26.93 13.14
CA ASP A 184 32.51 -25.58 12.72
C ASP A 184 32.05 -25.52 11.26
N ILE A 185 32.66 -26.30 10.35
CA ILE A 185 32.16 -26.52 8.98
C ILE A 185 30.73 -27.07 9.01
N ARG A 186 30.45 -28.06 9.88
CA ARG A 186 29.11 -28.64 10.01
C ARG A 186 28.08 -27.60 10.49
N LYS A 187 28.45 -26.74 11.44
CA LYS A 187 27.58 -25.64 11.91
C LYS A 187 27.30 -24.64 10.78
N GLY A 188 28.33 -24.21 10.05
CA GLY A 188 28.15 -23.31 8.90
C GLY A 188 27.23 -23.92 7.84
N THR A 189 27.40 -25.20 7.55
CA THR A 189 26.54 -25.93 6.59
C THR A 189 25.08 -25.95 7.06
N GLN A 190 24.84 -26.13 8.36
CA GLN A 190 23.50 -26.07 8.94
C GLN A 190 22.90 -24.66 8.82
N ILE A 191 23.68 -23.61 9.07
CA ILE A 191 23.26 -22.21 8.89
C ILE A 191 22.87 -21.95 7.43
N ILE A 192 23.67 -22.37 6.46
CA ILE A 192 23.33 -22.27 5.03
C ILE A 192 22.01 -22.99 4.71
N GLY A 193 21.81 -24.18 5.28
CA GLY A 193 20.56 -24.93 5.15
C GLY A 193 19.35 -24.14 5.67
N ASN A 194 19.47 -23.54 6.86
CA ASN A 194 18.43 -22.71 7.46
C ASN A 194 18.12 -21.47 6.59
N ILE A 195 19.15 -20.77 6.12
CA ILE A 195 18.99 -19.59 5.25
C ILE A 195 18.33 -19.99 3.93
N SER A 196 18.70 -21.13 3.35
CA SER A 196 18.08 -21.65 2.12
C SER A 196 16.59 -21.90 2.29
N ASN A 197 16.18 -22.46 3.43
CA ASN A 197 14.77 -22.66 3.76
C ASN A 197 14.04 -21.33 3.91
N LEU A 198 14.64 -20.34 4.58
CA LEU A 198 14.08 -18.98 4.68
C LEU A 198 13.90 -18.35 3.30
N ILE A 199 14.93 -18.40 2.45
CA ILE A 199 14.85 -17.88 1.08
C ILE A 199 13.70 -18.53 0.31
N ALA A 200 13.53 -19.85 0.42
CA ALA A 200 12.44 -20.56 -0.25
C ALA A 200 11.06 -20.06 0.22
N SER A 201 10.82 -19.98 1.53
CA SER A 201 9.55 -19.51 2.09
C SER A 201 9.24 -18.06 1.73
N PHE A 202 10.25 -17.18 1.77
CA PHE A 202 10.07 -15.76 1.44
C PHE A 202 9.92 -15.52 -0.06
N LYS A 203 10.54 -16.35 -0.93
CA LYS A 203 10.33 -16.28 -2.38
C LYS A 203 8.91 -16.64 -2.78
N GLU A 204 8.31 -17.64 -2.13
CA GLU A 204 6.91 -17.98 -2.35
C GLU A 204 6.00 -16.78 -2.02
N LEU A 205 6.23 -16.15 -0.87
CA LEU A 205 5.47 -14.98 -0.44
C LEU A 205 5.68 -13.79 -1.38
N GLU A 206 6.93 -13.48 -1.79
CA GLU A 206 7.24 -12.41 -2.75
C GLU A 206 6.53 -12.61 -4.09
N SER A 207 6.49 -13.84 -4.60
CA SER A 207 5.83 -14.18 -5.85
C SER A 207 4.32 -13.87 -5.78
N VAL A 208 3.69 -14.25 -4.67
CA VAL A 208 2.27 -14.00 -4.42
C VAL A 208 1.98 -12.50 -4.31
N TYR A 209 2.88 -11.72 -3.70
CA TYR A 209 2.81 -10.25 -3.69
C TYR A 209 2.99 -9.65 -5.08
N LYS A 210 3.97 -10.11 -5.86
CA LYS A 210 4.25 -9.64 -7.23
C LYS A 210 3.04 -9.81 -8.16
N GLU A 211 2.41 -10.98 -8.12
CA GLU A 211 1.19 -11.23 -8.88
C GLU A 211 0.06 -10.29 -8.42
N ARG A 212 -0.11 -10.13 -7.10
CA ARG A 212 -1.17 -9.31 -6.52
C ARG A 212 -1.01 -7.83 -6.85
N VAL A 213 0.20 -7.27 -6.78
CA VAL A 213 0.50 -5.88 -7.18
C VAL A 213 0.04 -5.64 -8.61
N SER A 214 0.38 -6.54 -9.53
CA SER A 214 0.00 -6.42 -10.94
C SER A 214 -1.52 -6.43 -11.14
N LYS A 215 -2.22 -7.37 -10.48
CA LYS A 215 -3.68 -7.47 -10.53
C LYS A 215 -4.35 -6.23 -9.95
N GLN A 216 -3.91 -5.77 -8.79
CA GLN A 216 -4.50 -4.61 -8.13
C GLN A 216 -4.22 -3.32 -8.88
N ALA A 217 -3.04 -3.16 -9.49
CA ALA A 217 -2.74 -2.02 -10.37
C ALA A 217 -3.67 -1.98 -11.60
N LEU A 218 -3.93 -3.14 -12.22
CA LEU A 218 -4.87 -3.25 -13.32
C LEU A 218 -6.30 -2.87 -12.88
N GLU A 219 -6.75 -3.34 -11.73
CA GLU A 219 -8.06 -3.00 -11.19
C GLU A 219 -8.17 -1.51 -10.84
N THR A 220 -7.15 -0.93 -10.21
CA THR A 220 -7.09 0.53 -9.96
C THR A 220 -7.24 1.33 -11.26
N ASN A 221 -6.55 0.91 -12.33
CA ASN A 221 -6.67 1.56 -13.64
C ASN A 221 -8.08 1.39 -14.24
N ARG A 222 -8.67 0.19 -14.16
CA ARG A 222 -10.06 -0.06 -14.60
C ARG A 222 -11.06 0.84 -13.87
N ARG A 223 -10.88 1.00 -12.56
CA ARG A 223 -11.68 1.90 -11.71
C ARG A 223 -11.55 3.36 -12.15
N ALA A 224 -10.33 3.82 -12.44
CA ALA A 224 -10.10 5.17 -12.97
C ALA A 224 -10.79 5.39 -14.34
N GLU A 225 -10.71 4.40 -15.24
CA GLU A 225 -11.41 4.43 -16.53
C GLU A 225 -12.92 4.46 -16.37
N PHE A 226 -13.46 3.70 -15.42
CA PHE A 226 -14.89 3.71 -15.12
C PHE A 226 -15.33 5.11 -14.65
N VAL A 227 -14.62 5.72 -13.71
CA VAL A 227 -14.94 7.07 -13.23
C VAL A 227 -14.89 8.07 -14.38
N ALA A 228 -13.89 8.00 -15.24
CA ALA A 228 -13.76 8.87 -16.39
C ALA A 228 -14.93 8.75 -17.38
N LYS A 229 -15.46 7.53 -17.60
CA LYS A 229 -16.51 7.29 -18.60
C LYS A 229 -17.93 7.56 -18.07
N ASN A 230 -18.17 7.39 -16.79
CA ASN A 230 -19.54 7.35 -16.24
C ASN A 230 -19.99 8.64 -15.54
N PHE A 231 -19.11 9.63 -15.36
CA PHE A 231 -19.43 10.87 -14.62
C PHE A 231 -19.34 12.13 -15.49
N HIS A 232 -19.84 12.07 -16.72
CA HIS A 232 -19.93 13.18 -17.67
C HIS A 232 -18.65 14.02 -17.74
N LYS A 233 -18.68 15.32 -17.40
CA LYS A 233 -17.50 16.20 -17.42
C LYS A 233 -16.57 15.99 -16.23
N MET A 234 -17.12 15.68 -15.05
CA MET A 234 -16.35 15.51 -13.81
C MET A 234 -15.35 14.35 -13.91
N GLY A 235 -15.75 13.24 -14.52
CA GLY A 235 -14.91 12.06 -14.69
C GLY A 235 -13.61 12.32 -15.47
N PRO A 236 -13.69 12.77 -16.74
CA PRO A 236 -12.51 13.07 -17.56
C PRO A 236 -11.64 14.17 -16.95
N GLU A 237 -12.23 15.25 -16.44
CA GLU A 237 -11.50 16.36 -15.79
C GLU A 237 -10.70 15.86 -14.58
N TRP A 238 -11.29 15.00 -13.75
CA TRP A 238 -10.61 14.37 -12.63
C TRP A 238 -9.46 13.47 -13.08
N LYS A 239 -9.67 12.63 -14.11
CA LYS A 239 -8.62 11.73 -14.61
C LYS A 239 -7.46 12.50 -15.23
N GLU A 240 -7.75 13.53 -16.02
CA GLU A 240 -6.74 14.43 -16.59
C GLU A 240 -5.93 15.10 -15.47
N THR A 241 -6.64 15.63 -14.47
CA THR A 241 -6.04 16.23 -13.27
C THR A 241 -5.11 15.25 -12.56
N MET A 242 -5.50 13.99 -12.37
CA MET A 242 -4.60 12.98 -11.80
C MET A 242 -3.37 12.71 -12.68
N SER A 243 -3.55 12.66 -14.01
CA SER A 243 -2.48 12.35 -14.96
C SER A 243 -1.42 13.46 -15.03
N ILE A 244 -1.84 14.73 -15.02
CA ILE A 244 -0.95 15.89 -14.99
C ILE A 244 -0.10 15.86 -13.72
N ARG A 245 -0.69 15.47 -12.60
CA ARG A 245 -0.01 15.45 -11.30
C ARG A 245 0.95 14.27 -11.17
N ALA A 246 0.61 13.10 -11.73
CA ALA A 246 1.52 11.96 -11.80
C ALA A 246 2.81 12.24 -12.61
N ARG A 247 2.78 13.22 -13.53
CA ARG A 247 3.96 13.64 -14.32
C ARG A 247 4.82 14.71 -13.63
N ARG A 248 4.35 15.29 -12.52
CA ARG A 248 5.06 16.35 -11.77
C ARG A 248 5.80 15.80 -10.53
N GLN A 249 5.69 14.50 -10.28
CA GLN A 249 6.39 13.75 -9.23
C GLN A 249 7.53 12.96 -9.87
#